data_AF-A0A946AUW8-F1
#
_entry.id   AF-A0A946AUW8-F1
#
_cell.length_a   1.000
_cell.length_b   1.000
_cell.length_c   1.000
_cell.angle_alpha   90.00
_cell.angle_beta   90.00
_cell.angle_gamma   90.00
#
_symmetry.space_group_name_H-M   'P 1'
#
loop_
_entity.id
_entity.type
_entity.pdbx_description
1 polymer ?
#
loop_
_entity_poly.entity_id
_entity_poly.type
_entity_poly.pdbx_seq_one_letter_code
_entity_poly.pdbx_strand_id
1 'polypeptide(L)'
;MINSCIEHYIRPNEYIFTYPWGYYSYFTGRRSAIDFHDAAYGIASERDTKLALKQLEERKPLLTIINTLNSGVQIRAVRGDTPNQISWRTEDSPLFSGNGNPIQLYILENYSLYKKFKHAVILKRNKKKKHFNQTFNTKYINNEETITTILNGAKPTKGNSILEIYEREVRIEYVLKEPQHAIHIELKFKINQDSHKKIFTKSFLRIGVIDFSSEKTLGGPNINDFGDLGYIKTKLEGTAVPNKTSLKKISSIIINLVTPKPYLLPRDLHIILLKLKSDKRIVFN
;
A
#
# COMPACT_ATOMS: atom_id res chain seq x y z
N MET A 1 14.87 -23.80 -21.16
CA MET A 1 15.20 -23.18 -19.85
C MET A 1 14.98 -21.67 -19.94
N ILE A 2 14.82 -20.98 -18.80
CA ILE A 2 14.60 -19.52 -18.79
C ILE A 2 15.81 -18.74 -19.33
N ASN A 3 17.04 -19.15 -18.98
CA ASN A 3 18.27 -18.53 -19.46
C ASN A 3 18.38 -18.58 -20.98
N SER A 4 18.13 -19.74 -21.60
CA SER A 4 18.11 -19.88 -23.06
C SER A 4 17.07 -18.96 -23.73
N CYS A 5 15.93 -18.73 -23.06
CA CYS A 5 14.93 -17.79 -23.55
C CYS A 5 15.44 -16.34 -23.49
N ILE A 6 16.12 -15.96 -22.40
CA ILE A 6 16.73 -14.62 -22.27
C ILE A 6 17.82 -14.45 -23.32
N GLU A 7 18.72 -15.43 -23.46
CA GLU A 7 19.86 -15.39 -24.37
C GLU A 7 19.47 -15.27 -25.84
N HIS A 8 18.35 -15.91 -26.23
CA HIS A 8 17.81 -15.82 -27.58
C HIS A 8 17.32 -14.42 -27.95
N TYR A 9 16.84 -13.63 -26.97
CA TYR A 9 16.22 -12.33 -27.23
C TYR A 9 17.06 -11.12 -26.84
N ILE A 10 18.04 -11.31 -25.96
CA ILE A 10 18.80 -10.22 -25.35
C ILE A 10 20.28 -10.46 -25.60
N ARG A 11 20.96 -9.49 -26.20
CA ARG A 11 22.40 -9.54 -26.46
C ARG A 11 23.19 -9.41 -25.15
N PRO A 12 24.43 -9.90 -25.07
CA PRO A 12 25.23 -9.86 -23.84
C PRO A 12 25.42 -8.45 -23.24
N ASN A 13 25.49 -7.41 -24.07
CA ASN A 13 25.67 -6.03 -23.63
C ASN A 13 24.36 -5.31 -23.25
N GLU A 14 23.21 -5.95 -23.44
CA GLU A 14 21.90 -5.37 -23.15
C GLU A 14 21.46 -5.60 -21.71
N TYR A 15 20.47 -4.80 -21.29
CA TYR A 15 19.93 -4.83 -19.94
C TYR A 15 18.75 -5.78 -19.82
N ILE A 16 18.69 -6.51 -18.71
CA ILE A 16 17.49 -7.19 -18.24
C ILE A 16 17.08 -6.66 -16.87
N PHE A 17 15.78 -6.62 -16.61
CA PHE A 17 15.27 -6.29 -15.29
C PHE A 17 14.72 -7.55 -14.63
N THR A 18 15.12 -7.84 -13.39
CA THR A 18 14.52 -8.92 -12.60
C THR A 18 13.81 -8.34 -11.40
N TYR A 19 12.57 -8.76 -11.17
CA TYR A 19 11.72 -8.32 -10.07
C TYR A 19 11.10 -9.51 -9.31
N PRO A 20 11.03 -9.50 -7.98
CA PRO A 20 11.71 -8.55 -7.10
C PRO A 20 13.23 -8.76 -7.05
N TRP A 21 13.72 -9.97 -7.33
CA TRP A 21 15.15 -10.33 -7.35
C TRP A 21 15.38 -11.62 -8.14
N GLY A 22 16.64 -11.89 -8.51
CA GLY A 22 17.08 -13.15 -9.11
C GLY A 22 18.40 -12.98 -9.85
N TYR A 23 19.15 -14.08 -9.98
CA TYR A 23 20.51 -14.09 -10.53
C TYR A 23 20.56 -14.25 -12.05
N TYR A 24 19.49 -13.88 -12.77
CA TYR A 24 19.41 -14.09 -14.22
C TYR A 24 20.46 -13.26 -14.98
N SER A 25 20.79 -12.06 -14.51
CA SER A 25 21.85 -11.22 -15.10
C SER A 25 23.20 -11.91 -15.02
N TYR A 26 23.52 -12.45 -13.84
CA TYR A 26 24.75 -13.19 -13.59
C TYR A 26 24.86 -14.44 -14.47
N PHE A 27 23.83 -15.30 -14.46
CA PHE A 27 23.87 -16.57 -15.20
C PHE A 27 23.82 -16.42 -16.71
N THR A 28 23.25 -15.33 -17.22
CA THR A 28 23.18 -15.07 -18.67
C THR A 28 24.27 -14.10 -19.14
N GLY A 29 25.07 -13.51 -18.25
CA GLY A 29 26.07 -12.50 -18.60
C GLY A 29 25.49 -11.19 -19.14
N ARG A 30 24.21 -10.89 -18.88
CA ARG A 30 23.53 -9.63 -19.26
C ARG A 30 23.61 -8.62 -18.13
N ARG A 31 23.53 -7.32 -18.46
CA ARG A 31 23.60 -6.26 -17.45
C ARG A 31 22.27 -6.16 -16.68
N SER A 32 22.34 -5.87 -15.38
CA SER A 32 21.13 -5.54 -14.61
C SER A 32 20.64 -4.14 -14.99
N ALA A 33 19.33 -4.00 -15.21
CA ALA A 33 18.71 -2.71 -15.51
C ALA A 33 18.67 -1.76 -14.29
N ILE A 34 18.87 -2.28 -13.09
CA ILE A 34 18.97 -1.48 -11.86
C ILE A 34 20.20 -1.89 -11.06
N ASP A 35 20.79 -0.92 -10.37
CA ASP A 35 21.97 -1.15 -9.54
C ASP A 35 21.60 -1.41 -8.07
N PHE A 36 20.34 -1.12 -7.68
CA PHE A 36 19.83 -1.24 -6.31
C PHE A 36 18.67 -2.23 -6.22
N HIS A 37 18.97 -3.51 -6.00
CA HIS A 37 17.93 -4.55 -5.96
C HIS A 37 16.94 -4.37 -4.80
N ASP A 38 17.34 -3.75 -3.69
CA ASP A 38 16.45 -3.48 -2.54
C ASP A 38 15.31 -2.50 -2.88
N ALA A 39 15.48 -1.66 -3.91
CA ALA A 39 14.43 -0.76 -4.39
C ALA A 39 13.21 -1.51 -4.94
N ALA A 40 13.38 -2.77 -5.36
CA ALA A 40 12.28 -3.61 -5.82
C ALA A 40 11.36 -4.08 -4.67
N TYR A 41 11.85 -4.11 -3.43
CA TYR A 41 11.15 -4.64 -2.26
C TYR A 41 10.33 -3.61 -1.49
N GLY A 42 10.43 -2.31 -1.83
CA GLY A 42 9.81 -1.25 -1.02
C GLY A 42 10.41 -1.15 0.40
N ILE A 43 11.56 -1.80 0.64
CA ILE A 43 12.37 -1.68 1.86
C ILE A 43 13.41 -0.56 1.70
N ALA A 44 13.77 -0.23 0.45
CA ALA A 44 14.70 0.86 0.17
C ALA A 44 14.05 2.23 0.37
N SER A 45 14.91 3.25 0.49
CA SER A 45 14.45 4.62 0.66
C SER A 45 13.68 5.14 -0.57
N GLU A 46 12.92 6.21 -0.38
CA GLU A 46 12.26 6.92 -1.50
C GLU A 46 13.30 7.36 -2.56
N ARG A 47 14.50 7.73 -2.13
CA ARG A 47 15.61 8.13 -3.01
C ARG A 47 16.05 6.95 -3.89
N ASP A 48 16.25 5.78 -3.32
CA ASP A 48 16.70 4.59 -4.06
C ASP A 48 15.63 4.15 -5.07
N THR A 49 14.36 4.23 -4.68
CA THR A 49 13.23 3.96 -5.57
C THR A 49 13.22 4.92 -6.76
N LYS A 50 13.45 6.21 -6.55
CA LYS A 50 13.54 7.23 -7.63
C LYS A 50 14.73 6.96 -8.56
N LEU A 51 15.88 6.60 -8.01
CA LEU A 51 17.08 6.27 -8.80
C LEU A 51 16.84 5.02 -9.65
N ALA A 52 16.27 3.96 -9.08
CA ALA A 52 15.93 2.73 -9.81
C ALA A 52 14.94 3.01 -10.95
N LEU A 53 13.91 3.84 -10.72
CA LEU A 53 12.99 4.26 -11.78
C LEU A 53 13.69 5.02 -12.90
N LYS A 54 14.58 5.96 -12.56
CA LYS A 54 15.36 6.70 -13.56
C LYS A 54 16.19 5.74 -14.43
N GLN A 55 16.86 4.77 -13.81
CA GLN A 55 17.63 3.75 -14.54
C GLN A 55 16.75 2.91 -15.47
N LEU A 56 15.56 2.51 -15.01
CA LEU A 56 14.60 1.76 -15.83
C LEU A 56 14.08 2.58 -17.03
N GLU A 57 13.82 3.86 -16.84
CA GLU A 57 13.38 4.77 -17.91
C GLU A 57 14.50 5.09 -18.91
N GLU A 58 15.76 5.14 -18.48
CA GLU A 58 16.92 5.36 -19.36
C GLU A 58 17.33 4.09 -20.12
N ARG A 59 17.53 2.99 -19.38
CA ARG A 59 18.06 1.73 -19.93
C ARG A 59 17.02 0.93 -20.71
N LYS A 60 15.73 1.17 -20.43
CA LYS A 60 14.56 0.58 -21.11
C LYS A 60 14.69 -0.91 -21.45
N PRO A 61 14.91 -1.79 -20.46
CA PRO A 61 15.17 -3.20 -20.73
C PRO A 61 14.04 -3.82 -21.56
N LEU A 62 14.39 -4.63 -22.55
CA LEU A 62 13.41 -5.26 -23.44
C LEU A 62 12.61 -6.35 -22.71
N LEU A 63 13.26 -7.04 -21.77
CA LEU A 63 12.65 -8.07 -20.94
C LEU A 63 12.69 -7.69 -19.46
N THR A 64 11.56 -7.93 -18.80
CA THR A 64 11.46 -7.99 -17.34
C THR A 64 11.14 -9.42 -16.92
N ILE A 65 11.92 -9.96 -15.99
CA ILE A 65 11.74 -11.29 -15.42
C ILE A 65 11.09 -11.13 -14.05
N ILE A 66 9.84 -11.59 -13.94
CA ILE A 66 9.13 -11.67 -12.67
C ILE A 66 9.46 -13.01 -12.03
N ASN A 67 10.24 -12.99 -10.95
CA ASN A 67 10.45 -14.15 -10.10
C ASN A 67 9.17 -14.39 -9.27
N THR A 68 8.58 -15.57 -9.43
CA THR A 68 7.35 -15.97 -8.72
C THR A 68 7.63 -16.94 -7.57
N LEU A 69 8.87 -17.39 -7.41
CA LEU A 69 9.27 -18.25 -6.29
C LEU A 69 9.45 -17.40 -5.03
N ASN A 70 8.76 -17.79 -3.96
CA ASN A 70 8.80 -17.11 -2.66
C ASN A 70 8.57 -15.59 -2.74
N SER A 71 7.89 -15.13 -3.79
CA SER A 71 7.55 -13.73 -3.98
C SER A 71 6.05 -13.52 -3.79
N GLY A 72 5.67 -12.32 -3.35
CA GLY A 72 4.27 -11.88 -3.33
C GLY A 72 3.73 -11.54 -4.73
N VAL A 73 4.28 -12.12 -5.80
CA VAL A 73 3.97 -11.76 -7.20
C VAL A 73 3.51 -12.98 -7.98
N GLN A 74 2.40 -12.83 -8.70
CA GLN A 74 1.81 -13.89 -9.54
C GLN A 74 1.34 -13.31 -10.87
N ILE A 75 1.01 -14.17 -11.85
CA ILE A 75 0.33 -13.76 -13.08
C ILE A 75 -1.06 -14.35 -13.09
N ARG A 76 -2.05 -13.54 -12.72
CA ARG A 76 -3.47 -13.90 -12.67
C ARG A 76 -4.34 -12.67 -12.38
N ALA A 77 -5.66 -12.83 -12.53
CA ALA A 77 -6.62 -11.86 -12.06
C ALA A 77 -6.55 -11.68 -10.53
N VAL A 78 -7.04 -10.53 -10.05
CA VAL A 78 -7.11 -10.22 -8.61
C VAL A 78 -8.02 -11.23 -7.92
N ARG A 79 -7.60 -11.71 -6.75
CA ARG A 79 -8.45 -12.56 -5.90
C ARG A 79 -9.32 -11.72 -4.97
N GLY A 80 -10.55 -12.16 -4.73
CA GLY A 80 -11.57 -11.48 -3.91
C GLY A 80 -11.27 -11.37 -2.41
N ASP A 81 -10.32 -12.16 -1.90
CA ASP A 81 -9.94 -12.23 -0.49
C ASP A 81 -8.69 -11.42 -0.12
N THR A 82 -8.08 -10.71 -1.07
CA THR A 82 -6.77 -10.05 -0.90
C THR A 82 -6.80 -8.56 -1.27
N PRO A 83 -7.21 -7.67 -0.34
CA PRO A 83 -7.57 -6.28 -0.64
C PRO A 83 -6.42 -5.41 -1.12
N ASN A 84 -5.20 -5.71 -0.67
CA ASN A 84 -3.99 -4.99 -1.00
C ASN A 84 -3.32 -5.57 -2.25
N GLN A 85 -4.06 -5.89 -3.30
CA GLN A 85 -3.47 -6.38 -4.55
C GLN A 85 -3.67 -5.38 -5.69
N ILE A 86 -2.61 -5.12 -6.45
CA ILE A 86 -2.67 -4.30 -7.66
C ILE A 86 -2.39 -5.13 -8.92
N SER A 87 -3.19 -4.92 -9.95
CA SER A 87 -2.99 -5.47 -11.30
C SER A 87 -3.89 -4.75 -12.30
N TRP A 88 -3.82 -5.14 -13.57
CA TRP A 88 -4.78 -4.75 -14.61
C TRP A 88 -6.12 -5.51 -14.51
N ARG A 89 -6.27 -6.39 -13.52
CA ARG A 89 -7.42 -7.28 -13.31
C ARG A 89 -7.64 -8.26 -14.47
N THR A 90 -6.56 -8.69 -15.11
CA THR A 90 -6.58 -9.73 -16.15
C THR A 90 -5.69 -10.91 -15.78
N GLU A 91 -6.00 -12.09 -16.30
CA GLU A 91 -5.25 -13.32 -16.03
C GLU A 91 -3.81 -13.30 -16.58
N ASP A 92 -3.52 -12.39 -17.51
CA ASP A 92 -2.22 -12.22 -18.14
C ASP A 92 -1.44 -11.01 -17.61
N SER A 93 -1.94 -10.36 -16.56
CA SER A 93 -1.24 -9.25 -15.91
C SER A 93 -0.49 -9.70 -14.66
N PRO A 94 0.66 -9.08 -14.36
CA PRO A 94 1.26 -9.20 -13.05
C PRO A 94 0.31 -8.74 -11.95
N LEU A 95 0.24 -9.54 -10.89
CA LEU A 95 -0.49 -9.29 -9.66
C LEU A 95 0.52 -9.08 -8.55
N PHE A 96 0.59 -7.86 -8.05
CA PHE A 96 1.50 -7.48 -6.97
C PHE A 96 0.76 -7.35 -5.65
N SER A 97 1.40 -7.82 -4.58
CA SER A 97 0.96 -7.59 -3.20
C SER A 97 1.34 -6.18 -2.73
N GLY A 98 0.49 -5.58 -1.91
CA GLY A 98 0.62 -4.22 -1.37
C GLY A 98 -0.16 -3.15 -2.16
N ASN A 99 -0.02 -1.90 -1.73
CA ASN A 99 -0.69 -0.73 -2.33
C ASN A 99 0.00 -0.20 -3.60
N GLY A 100 0.89 -0.97 -4.21
CA GLY A 100 1.65 -0.56 -5.38
C GLY A 100 2.83 0.35 -5.06
N ASN A 101 4.05 -0.14 -5.28
CA ASN A 101 5.22 0.74 -5.30
C ASN A 101 5.48 1.25 -6.74
N PRO A 102 6.25 2.35 -6.91
CA PRO A 102 6.48 2.93 -8.24
C PRO A 102 7.10 1.95 -9.25
N ILE A 103 7.91 0.98 -8.80
CA ILE A 103 8.52 -0.05 -9.67
C ILE A 103 7.46 -1.03 -10.17
N GLN A 104 6.55 -1.48 -9.30
CA GLN A 104 5.42 -2.35 -9.67
C GLN A 104 4.53 -1.65 -10.70
N LEU A 105 4.24 -0.37 -10.50
CA LEU A 105 3.50 0.45 -11.47
C LEU A 105 4.25 0.53 -12.80
N TYR A 106 5.55 0.84 -12.79
CA TYR A 106 6.37 0.85 -14.00
C TYR A 106 6.29 -0.48 -14.78
N ILE A 107 6.30 -1.62 -14.09
CA ILE A 107 6.15 -2.94 -14.72
C ILE A 107 4.78 -3.07 -15.38
N LEU A 108 3.69 -2.75 -14.66
CA LEU A 108 2.33 -2.80 -15.20
C LEU A 108 2.17 -1.92 -16.44
N GLU A 109 2.79 -0.75 -16.44
CA GLU A 109 2.63 0.21 -17.53
C GLU A 109 3.42 -0.17 -18.78
N ASN A 110 4.61 -0.77 -18.60
CA ASN A 110 5.57 -0.92 -19.67
C ASN A 110 5.68 -2.34 -20.22
N TYR A 111 5.15 -3.36 -19.56
CA TYR A 111 5.36 -4.76 -19.97
C TYR A 111 4.05 -5.54 -20.07
N SER A 112 4.08 -6.63 -20.83
CA SER A 112 3.00 -7.61 -20.94
C SER A 112 3.56 -9.02 -20.88
N LEU A 113 2.72 -9.97 -20.47
CA LEU A 113 3.10 -11.37 -20.39
C LEU A 113 3.62 -11.85 -21.75
N TYR A 114 4.81 -12.46 -21.72
CA TYR A 114 5.38 -13.12 -22.89
C TYR A 114 5.45 -14.64 -22.70
N LYS A 115 6.01 -15.11 -21.58
CA LYS A 115 6.15 -16.55 -21.31
C LYS A 115 6.14 -16.87 -19.83
N LYS A 116 5.37 -17.89 -19.43
CA LYS A 116 5.33 -18.43 -18.06
C LYS A 116 6.31 -19.61 -17.93
N PHE A 117 7.04 -19.66 -16.83
CA PHE A 117 7.83 -20.80 -16.37
C PHE A 117 7.38 -21.19 -14.96
N LYS A 118 7.84 -22.34 -14.44
CA LYS A 118 7.44 -22.85 -13.12
C LYS A 118 7.65 -21.86 -11.98
N HIS A 119 8.75 -21.10 -12.02
CA HIS A 119 9.19 -20.22 -10.92
C HIS A 119 9.49 -18.78 -11.35
N ALA A 120 9.19 -18.45 -12.61
CA ALA A 120 9.39 -17.12 -13.13
C ALA A 120 8.53 -16.87 -14.36
N VAL A 121 8.29 -15.61 -14.67
CA VAL A 121 7.58 -15.18 -15.87
C VAL A 121 8.41 -14.13 -16.58
N ILE A 122 8.58 -14.30 -17.89
CA ILE A 122 9.16 -13.26 -18.74
C ILE A 122 8.02 -12.37 -19.23
N LEU A 123 8.18 -11.07 -19.00
CA LEU A 123 7.39 -10.02 -19.59
C LEU A 123 8.20 -9.31 -20.67
N LYS A 124 7.56 -8.95 -21.77
CA LYS A 124 8.18 -8.19 -22.86
C LYS A 124 7.69 -6.75 -22.83
N ARG A 125 8.60 -5.81 -23.12
CA ARG A 125 8.26 -4.39 -23.18
C ARG A 125 7.20 -4.14 -24.25
N ASN A 126 6.17 -3.39 -23.88
CA ASN A 126 5.11 -2.94 -24.77
C ASN A 126 5.68 -1.92 -25.78
N LYS A 127 5.15 -1.91 -27.01
CA LYS A 127 5.51 -0.89 -28.02
C LYS A 127 5.16 0.52 -27.55
N LYS A 128 4.07 0.66 -26.81
CA LYS A 128 3.61 1.91 -26.21
C LYS A 128 3.33 1.68 -24.73
N LYS A 129 3.73 2.63 -23.89
CA LYS A 129 3.40 2.66 -22.47
C LYS A 129 1.88 2.69 -22.29
N LYS A 130 1.35 1.86 -21.40
CA LYS A 130 -0.06 1.86 -20.99
C LYS A 130 -0.14 2.51 -19.61
N HIS A 131 -0.63 3.75 -19.53
CA HIS A 131 -0.66 4.47 -18.25
C HIS A 131 -1.55 3.77 -17.22
N PHE A 132 -0.98 3.40 -16.08
CA PHE A 132 -1.68 2.77 -14.98
C PHE A 132 -2.46 3.83 -14.21
N ASN A 133 -3.64 4.15 -14.72
CA ASN A 133 -4.49 5.19 -14.17
C ASN A 133 -5.37 4.63 -13.05
N GLN A 134 -4.76 4.26 -11.92
CA GLN A 134 -5.56 4.07 -10.71
C GLN A 134 -5.97 5.44 -10.19
N THR A 135 -7.18 5.86 -10.58
CA THR A 135 -7.78 7.09 -10.10
C THR A 135 -8.80 6.74 -9.03
N PHE A 136 -8.79 7.51 -7.94
CA PHE A 136 -9.72 7.30 -6.84
C PHE A 136 -10.80 8.39 -6.83
N ASN A 137 -12.04 8.01 -6.62
CA ASN A 137 -13.04 8.89 -6.03
C ASN A 137 -12.72 9.00 -4.55
N THR A 138 -12.55 10.22 -4.06
CA THR A 138 -12.21 10.48 -2.66
C THR A 138 -13.41 11.12 -1.98
N LYS A 139 -13.88 10.49 -0.90
CA LYS A 139 -14.89 11.06 -0.01
C LYS A 139 -14.23 11.43 1.31
N TYR A 140 -14.39 12.68 1.71
CA TYR A 140 -13.88 13.20 2.98
C TYR A 140 -14.86 12.84 4.10
N ILE A 141 -14.34 12.35 5.22
CA ILE A 141 -15.16 12.07 6.40
C ILE A 141 -14.97 13.24 7.36
N ASN A 142 -16.04 14.03 7.51
CA ASN A 142 -16.14 15.14 8.44
C ASN A 142 -17.36 14.90 9.38
N ASN A 143 -17.60 15.82 10.31
CA ASN A 143 -18.73 15.71 11.24
C ASN A 143 -20.09 15.66 10.53
N GLU A 144 -20.22 16.28 9.36
CA GLU A 144 -21.46 16.28 8.57
C GLU A 144 -21.75 14.93 7.91
N GLU A 145 -20.73 14.11 7.66
CA GLU A 145 -20.85 12.77 7.07
C GLU A 145 -21.06 11.66 8.10
N THR A 146 -20.98 12.00 9.39
CA THR A 146 -21.11 11.07 10.52
C THR A 146 -22.39 11.28 11.31
N ILE A 147 -23.02 10.19 11.77
CA ILE A 147 -24.17 10.23 12.70
C ILE A 147 -23.67 10.33 14.14
N THR A 148 -22.64 9.57 14.47
CA THR A 148 -22.13 9.46 15.84
C THR A 148 -20.63 9.24 15.82
N THR A 149 -19.94 9.88 16.76
CA THR A 149 -18.55 9.56 17.08
C THR A 149 -18.52 8.90 18.46
N ILE A 150 -18.13 7.63 18.52
CA ILE A 150 -18.00 6.89 19.78
C ILE A 150 -16.54 6.93 20.21
N LEU A 151 -16.29 7.35 21.46
CA LEU A 151 -14.95 7.51 22.01
C LEU A 151 -14.82 6.70 23.30
N ASN A 152 -13.79 5.87 23.37
CA ASN A 152 -13.34 5.20 24.59
C ASN A 152 -11.86 5.50 24.84
N GLY A 153 -11.47 5.77 26.09
CA GLY A 153 -10.11 6.10 26.48
C GLY A 153 -9.60 7.49 26.07
N ALA A 154 -10.43 8.28 25.39
CA ALA A 154 -10.11 9.64 24.94
C ALA A 154 -11.30 10.61 25.07
N LYS A 155 -11.01 11.91 25.17
CA LYS A 155 -11.99 13.00 25.30
C LYS A 155 -11.68 14.12 24.30
N PRO A 156 -12.69 14.71 23.63
CA PRO A 156 -12.46 15.84 22.75
C PRO A 156 -12.12 17.09 23.57
N THR A 157 -11.19 17.91 23.07
CA THR A 157 -10.76 19.16 23.75
C THR A 157 -11.38 20.40 23.11
N LYS A 158 -10.96 20.76 21.89
CA LYS A 158 -11.51 21.87 21.08
C LYS A 158 -11.69 21.43 19.63
N GLY A 159 -12.88 21.69 19.05
CA GLY A 159 -13.17 21.44 17.63
C GLY A 159 -13.32 19.98 17.21
N ASN A 160 -13.48 19.05 18.16
CA ASN A 160 -13.65 17.59 17.97
C ASN A 160 -12.53 16.85 17.20
N SER A 161 -11.53 17.54 16.66
CA SER A 161 -10.41 16.92 15.93
C SER A 161 -9.24 16.52 16.83
N ILE A 162 -9.10 17.15 18.01
CA ILE A 162 -8.05 16.86 18.99
C ILE A 162 -8.64 16.09 20.16
N LEU A 163 -8.10 14.90 20.39
CA LEU A 163 -8.54 13.94 21.38
C LEU A 163 -7.46 13.80 22.44
N GLU A 164 -7.75 14.23 23.67
CA GLU A 164 -6.91 14.00 24.84
C GLU A 164 -7.00 12.54 25.25
N ILE A 165 -5.85 11.91 25.45
CA ILE A 165 -5.74 10.47 25.75
C ILE A 165 -5.56 10.28 27.26
N TYR A 166 -6.43 9.49 27.89
CA TYR A 166 -6.32 9.18 29.32
C TYR A 166 -6.27 7.67 29.62
N GLU A 167 -6.51 6.81 28.63
CA GLU A 167 -6.33 5.36 28.76
C GLU A 167 -5.31 4.79 27.79
N ARG A 168 -4.83 3.57 28.10
CA ARG A 168 -3.86 2.84 27.26
C ARG A 168 -4.47 2.25 26.01
N GLU A 169 -5.77 2.00 26.02
CA GLU A 169 -6.51 1.50 24.88
C GLU A 169 -7.57 2.54 24.52
N VAL A 170 -7.40 3.15 23.35
CA VAL A 170 -8.29 4.18 22.85
C VAL A 170 -8.98 3.63 21.62
N ARG A 171 -10.31 3.75 21.59
CA ARG A 171 -11.13 3.40 20.43
C ARG A 171 -11.94 4.61 20.00
N ILE A 172 -11.83 4.96 18.73
CA ILE A 172 -12.60 6.02 18.09
C ILE A 172 -13.37 5.38 16.94
N GLU A 173 -14.69 5.52 16.94
CA GLU A 173 -15.54 5.02 15.87
C GLU A 173 -16.33 6.16 15.22
N TYR A 174 -16.15 6.31 13.91
CA TYR A 174 -16.90 7.24 13.07
C TYR A 174 -18.02 6.47 12.35
N VAL A 175 -19.26 6.61 12.83
CA VAL A 175 -20.45 5.99 12.23
C VAL A 175 -20.94 6.87 11.08
N LEU A 176 -20.96 6.34 9.85
CA LEU A 176 -21.31 7.10 8.64
C LEU A 176 -22.83 7.27 8.51
N LYS A 177 -23.29 8.44 8.04
CA LYS A 177 -24.71 8.69 7.72
C LYS A 177 -25.24 7.76 6.66
N GLU A 178 -24.46 7.56 5.62
CA GLU A 178 -24.76 6.64 4.55
C GLU A 178 -23.58 5.69 4.36
N PRO A 179 -23.79 4.37 4.38
CA PRO A 179 -22.73 3.40 4.13
C PRO A 179 -22.08 3.60 2.75
N GLN A 180 -20.76 3.58 2.70
CA GLN A 180 -19.98 3.96 1.51
C GLN A 180 -19.16 2.79 0.95
N HIS A 181 -19.04 2.72 -0.38
CA HIS A 181 -18.05 1.85 -1.01
C HIS A 181 -16.66 2.50 -0.95
N ALA A 182 -15.68 1.80 -0.39
CA ALA A 182 -14.28 2.21 -0.44
C ALA A 182 -13.37 0.97 -0.52
N ILE A 183 -12.29 1.08 -1.26
CA ILE A 183 -11.22 0.08 -1.34
C ILE A 183 -9.99 0.48 -0.52
N HIS A 184 -9.88 1.76 -0.15
CA HIS A 184 -8.85 2.25 0.76
C HIS A 184 -9.40 3.29 1.74
N ILE A 185 -8.75 3.37 2.90
CA ILE A 185 -8.87 4.45 3.88
C ILE A 185 -7.55 5.20 3.96
N GLU A 186 -7.61 6.52 3.83
CA GLU A 186 -6.48 7.39 4.13
C GLU A 186 -6.74 8.16 5.43
N LEU A 187 -5.85 8.01 6.41
CA LEU A 187 -5.86 8.73 7.67
C LEU A 187 -4.62 9.63 7.75
N LYS A 188 -4.85 10.94 7.91
CA LYS A 188 -3.81 11.90 8.29
C LYS A 188 -3.99 12.26 9.75
N PHE A 189 -2.93 12.11 10.54
CA PHE A 189 -3.01 12.29 11.99
C PHE A 189 -1.69 12.80 12.56
N LYS A 190 -1.75 13.29 13.80
CA LYS A 190 -0.59 13.69 14.59
C LYS A 190 -0.79 13.18 16.01
N ILE A 191 0.23 12.56 16.58
CA ILE A 191 0.25 12.18 18.01
C ILE A 191 1.21 13.12 18.71
N ASN A 192 0.75 13.85 19.71
CA ASN A 192 1.59 14.76 20.49
C ASN A 192 1.97 14.18 21.85
N GLN A 193 3.14 14.60 22.33
CA GLN A 193 3.64 14.32 23.66
C GLN A 193 4.55 15.48 24.11
N ASP A 194 4.66 15.68 25.42
CA ASP A 194 5.64 16.61 25.99
C ASP A 194 7.06 16.25 25.52
N SER A 195 7.85 17.25 25.13
CA SER A 195 9.16 17.07 24.49
C SER A 195 10.12 16.15 25.28
N HIS A 196 10.14 16.26 26.60
CA HIS A 196 10.99 15.47 27.49
C HIS A 196 10.44 14.05 27.76
N LYS A 197 9.14 13.78 27.52
CA LYS A 197 8.51 12.46 27.68
C LYS A 197 8.43 11.67 26.37
N LYS A 198 8.71 12.33 25.25
CA LYS A 198 8.65 11.77 23.90
C LYS A 198 9.43 10.45 23.78
N ILE A 199 10.60 10.39 24.41
CA ILE A 199 11.49 9.22 24.41
C ILE A 199 10.92 7.98 25.14
N PHE A 200 9.96 8.19 26.03
CA PHE A 200 9.32 7.13 26.82
C PHE A 200 7.91 6.79 26.32
N THR A 201 7.52 7.28 25.14
CA THR A 201 6.17 7.13 24.60
C THR A 201 6.20 6.28 23.34
N LYS A 202 5.40 5.21 23.31
CA LYS A 202 5.23 4.32 22.15
C LYS A 202 3.79 3.85 22.09
N SER A 203 3.21 3.87 20.90
CA SER A 203 1.81 3.45 20.70
C SER A 203 1.64 2.74 19.37
N PHE A 204 0.56 1.99 19.20
CA PHE A 204 0.19 1.32 17.98
C PHE A 204 -1.13 1.88 17.49
N LEU A 205 -1.15 2.49 16.31
CA LEU A 205 -2.40 2.96 15.69
C LEU A 205 -2.84 1.98 14.62
N ARG A 206 -4.03 1.42 14.79
CA ARG A 206 -4.68 0.51 13.84
C ARG A 206 -5.93 1.17 13.26
N ILE A 207 -6.17 0.92 11.98
CA ILE A 207 -7.39 1.34 11.28
C ILE A 207 -8.23 0.08 11.06
N GLY A 208 -9.52 0.19 11.33
CA GLY A 208 -10.52 -0.82 11.06
C GLY A 208 -11.73 -0.24 10.35
N VAL A 209 -12.57 -1.14 9.86
CA VAL A 209 -13.89 -0.81 9.32
C VAL A 209 -14.92 -1.76 9.87
N ILE A 210 -16.15 -1.29 9.98
CA ILE A 210 -17.31 -2.15 10.12
C ILE A 210 -17.98 -2.18 8.75
N ASP A 211 -18.08 -3.37 8.16
CA ASP A 211 -19.07 -3.64 7.12
C ASP A 211 -20.30 -4.29 7.77
N PHE A 212 -21.46 -4.24 7.10
CA PHE A 212 -22.75 -4.76 7.59
C PHE A 212 -22.72 -6.17 8.22
N SER A 213 -21.67 -6.95 7.98
CA SER A 213 -21.53 -8.32 8.45
C SER A 213 -20.41 -8.56 9.47
N SER A 214 -19.45 -7.63 9.63
CA SER A 214 -18.27 -7.86 10.46
C SER A 214 -17.42 -6.61 10.68
N GLU A 215 -16.82 -6.52 11.87
CA GLU A 215 -15.67 -5.66 12.10
C GLU A 215 -14.42 -6.28 11.47
N LYS A 216 -13.68 -5.48 10.69
CA LYS A 216 -12.42 -5.86 10.03
C LYS A 216 -11.32 -4.92 10.47
N THR A 217 -10.28 -5.47 11.08
CA THR A 217 -9.03 -4.74 11.32
C THR A 217 -8.16 -4.82 10.06
N LEU A 218 -7.81 -3.67 9.48
CA LEU A 218 -7.15 -3.59 8.18
C LEU A 218 -5.62 -3.53 8.28
N GLY A 219 -5.11 -3.17 9.46
CA GLY A 219 -3.69 -3.04 9.73
C GLY A 219 -3.33 -1.80 10.55
N GLY A 220 -2.06 -1.68 10.90
CA GLY A 220 -1.50 -0.67 11.80
C GLY A 220 0.01 -0.59 11.64
N PRO A 221 0.65 0.57 11.42
CA PRO A 221 2.09 0.62 11.63
C PRO A 221 2.38 0.24 13.08
N ASN A 222 3.48 -0.46 13.28
CA ASN A 222 4.23 -0.28 14.52
C ASN A 222 4.66 1.19 14.54
N ILE A 223 3.92 2.09 15.21
CA ILE A 223 4.39 3.47 15.39
C ILE A 223 5.50 3.39 16.43
N ASN A 224 6.72 3.41 15.95
CA ASN A 224 7.81 2.95 16.77
C ASN A 224 9.14 3.62 16.46
N ASP A 225 9.17 4.95 16.37
CA ASP A 225 10.45 5.61 16.55
C ASP A 225 10.38 7.01 17.15
N PHE A 226 11.44 7.35 17.87
CA PHE A 226 11.68 8.64 18.50
C PHE A 226 11.55 9.83 17.52
N GLY A 227 11.70 9.59 16.22
CA GLY A 227 11.54 10.61 15.17
C GLY A 227 10.11 11.02 14.87
N ASP A 228 9.12 10.27 15.35
CA ASP A 228 7.78 10.29 14.75
C ASP A 228 6.71 11.07 15.53
N LEU A 229 6.90 11.27 16.83
CA LEU A 229 5.95 12.00 17.68
C LEU A 229 6.05 13.51 17.43
N GLY A 230 4.91 14.19 17.32
CA GLY A 230 4.84 15.61 16.99
C GLY A 230 4.91 15.95 15.49
N TYR A 231 5.05 14.96 14.61
CA TYR A 231 4.96 15.15 13.16
C TYR A 231 3.64 14.64 12.59
N ILE A 232 3.21 15.27 11.50
CA ILE A 232 2.01 14.85 10.76
C ILE A 232 2.35 13.60 9.96
N LYS A 233 1.50 12.58 10.07
CA LYS A 233 1.62 11.33 9.33
C LYS A 233 0.42 11.12 8.45
N THR A 234 0.62 10.44 7.33
CA THR A 234 -0.44 9.98 6.43
C THR A 234 -0.33 8.47 6.30
N LYS A 235 -1.45 7.79 6.42
CA LYS A 235 -1.54 6.33 6.33
C LYS A 235 -2.62 5.94 5.35
N LEU A 236 -2.33 4.99 4.46
CA LEU A 236 -3.27 4.44 3.48
C LEU A 236 -3.40 2.94 3.70
N GLU A 237 -4.59 2.45 4.00
CA GLU A 237 -4.90 1.03 4.21
C GLU A 237 -5.95 0.53 3.24
N GLY A 238 -5.76 -0.66 2.66
CA GLY A 238 -6.77 -1.28 1.84
C GLY A 238 -7.86 -1.94 2.69
N THR A 239 -9.12 -1.68 2.35
CA THR A 239 -10.31 -2.17 3.07
C THR A 239 -10.87 -3.45 2.46
N ALA A 240 -10.78 -3.54 1.14
CA ALA A 240 -11.46 -4.56 0.35
C ALA A 240 -10.84 -4.64 -1.05
N VAL A 241 -11.09 -5.78 -1.70
CA VAL A 241 -10.60 -6.03 -3.05
C VAL A 241 -11.27 -5.09 -4.03
N PRO A 242 -10.53 -4.59 -5.03
CA PRO A 242 -11.10 -3.76 -6.09
C PRO A 242 -11.94 -4.59 -7.11
N ASN A 243 -12.93 -5.35 -6.63
CA ASN A 243 -13.91 -6.07 -7.43
C ASN A 243 -15.33 -5.72 -6.94
N LYS A 244 -16.25 -5.40 -7.86
CA LYS A 244 -17.63 -5.01 -7.58
C LYS A 244 -18.37 -6.05 -6.74
N THR A 245 -18.19 -7.34 -7.02
CA THR A 245 -18.95 -8.42 -6.34
C THR A 245 -18.52 -8.66 -4.89
N SER A 246 -17.30 -8.27 -4.53
CA SER A 246 -16.75 -8.48 -3.18
C SER A 246 -16.75 -7.21 -2.33
N LEU A 247 -17.06 -6.05 -2.93
CA LEU A 247 -16.98 -4.78 -2.24
C LEU A 247 -18.25 -4.50 -1.43
N LYS A 248 -18.14 -4.64 -0.11
CA LYS A 248 -19.19 -4.26 0.83
C LYS A 248 -19.16 -2.76 1.13
N LYS A 249 -20.31 -2.21 1.49
CA LYS A 249 -20.40 -0.83 2.02
C LYS A 249 -19.89 -0.82 3.45
N ILE A 250 -19.04 0.16 3.75
CA ILE A 250 -18.52 0.45 5.09
C ILE A 250 -19.56 1.31 5.81
N SER A 251 -19.98 0.89 7.00
CA SER A 251 -20.89 1.64 7.87
C SER A 251 -20.15 2.46 8.91
N SER A 252 -19.01 1.96 9.42
CA SER A 252 -18.19 2.67 10.39
C SER A 252 -16.71 2.57 10.08
N ILE A 253 -15.95 3.61 10.46
CA ILE A 253 -14.48 3.59 10.44
C ILE A 253 -13.99 3.59 11.89
N ILE A 254 -13.07 2.68 12.21
CA ILE A 254 -12.51 2.53 13.55
C ILE A 254 -11.04 2.95 13.54
N ILE A 255 -10.64 3.73 14.55
CA ILE A 255 -9.26 4.02 14.87
C ILE A 255 -8.99 3.51 16.28
N ASN A 256 -8.06 2.56 16.40
CA ASN A 256 -7.60 2.03 17.68
C ASN A 256 -6.18 2.50 17.95
N LEU A 257 -5.93 3.09 19.11
CA LEU A 257 -4.60 3.48 19.57
C LEU A 257 -4.28 2.72 20.86
N VAL A 258 -3.20 1.94 20.84
CA VAL A 258 -2.78 1.11 21.98
C VAL A 258 -1.39 1.51 22.46
N THR A 259 -1.27 1.90 23.73
CA THR A 259 -0.01 2.25 24.39
C THR A 259 0.39 1.14 25.39
N PRO A 260 1.25 0.18 25.00
CA PRO A 260 1.65 -0.90 25.90
C PRO A 260 2.46 -0.40 27.09
N LYS A 261 2.44 -1.15 28.20
CA LYS A 261 3.45 -0.97 29.27
C LYS A 261 4.84 -1.36 28.73
N PRO A 262 5.94 -0.72 29.17
CA PRO A 262 6.04 0.30 30.22
C PRO A 262 5.90 1.75 29.73
N TYR A 263 5.48 1.98 28.49
CA TYR A 263 5.51 3.32 27.88
C TYR A 263 4.47 4.27 28.49
N LEU A 264 4.80 5.56 28.45
CA LEU A 264 3.91 6.66 28.81
C LEU A 264 2.83 6.84 27.74
N LEU A 265 1.64 7.26 28.18
CA LEU A 265 0.54 7.62 27.29
C LEU A 265 0.91 8.88 26.49
N PRO A 266 0.62 8.94 25.18
CA PRO A 266 0.67 10.21 24.46
C PRO A 266 -0.31 11.21 25.09
N ARG A 267 -0.04 12.50 24.94
CA ARG A 267 -0.92 13.55 25.48
C ARG A 267 -2.22 13.64 24.68
N ASP A 268 -2.08 13.73 23.35
CA ASP A 268 -3.22 13.86 22.47
C ASP A 268 -3.00 13.16 21.12
N LEU A 269 -4.13 12.82 20.49
CA LEU A 269 -4.23 12.38 19.10
C LEU A 269 -5.07 13.41 18.33
N HIS A 270 -4.46 14.02 17.33
CA HIS A 270 -5.15 14.90 16.39
C HIS A 270 -5.45 14.14 15.10
N ILE A 271 -6.74 13.95 14.82
CA ILE A 271 -7.22 13.45 13.53
C ILE A 271 -7.37 14.66 12.59
N ILE A 272 -6.42 14.79 11.67
CA ILE A 272 -6.35 15.95 10.76
C ILE A 272 -7.27 15.73 9.57
N LEU A 273 -7.33 14.49 9.06
CA LEU A 273 -8.09 14.16 7.87
C LEU A 273 -8.38 12.67 7.84
N LEU A 274 -9.60 12.31 7.46
CA LEU A 274 -10.00 10.94 7.17
C LEU A 274 -10.68 10.90 5.80
N LYS A 275 -10.27 9.97 4.95
CA LYS A 275 -10.81 9.80 3.59
C LYS A 275 -11.14 8.35 3.30
N LEU A 276 -12.25 8.15 2.62
CA LEU A 276 -12.56 6.93 1.90
C LEU A 276 -12.17 7.10 0.43
N LYS A 277 -11.53 6.08 -0.14
CA LYS A 277 -11.15 6.06 -1.55
C LYS A 277 -11.77 4.86 -2.25
N SER A 278 -12.51 5.11 -3.33
CA SER A 278 -13.02 4.08 -4.23
C SER A 278 -12.32 4.17 -5.58
N ASP A 279 -11.96 3.02 -6.17
CA ASP A 279 -11.36 2.98 -7.50
C ASP A 279 -12.38 3.44 -8.54
N LYS A 280 -12.09 4.49 -9.31
CA LYS A 280 -12.98 4.96 -10.39
C LYS A 280 -13.23 3.89 -11.46
N ARG A 281 -12.33 2.90 -11.58
CA ARG A 281 -12.49 1.77 -12.51
C ARG A 281 -13.55 0.76 -12.03
N ILE A 282 -14.03 0.88 -10.79
CA ILE A 282 -15.15 0.08 -10.27
C ILE A 282 -16.40 0.96 -10.35
N VAL A 283 -17.22 0.72 -11.37
CA VAL A 283 -18.50 1.43 -11.51
C VAL A 283 -19.55 0.68 -10.69
N PHE A 284 -20.04 1.33 -9.65
CA PHE A 284 -21.21 0.90 -8.91
C PHE A 284 -22.44 1.37 -9.69
N ASN A 285 -23.34 0.44 -10.00
CA ASN A 285 -24.64 0.77 -10.59
C ASN A 285 -25.63 0.83 -9.43
#